data_AF-A0AAD4EUC4-F1
#
_entry.id   AF-A0AAD4EUC4-F1
#
_cell.length_a   1.000
_cell.length_b   1.000
_cell.length_c   1.000
_cell.angle_alpha   90.00
_cell.angle_beta   90.00
_cell.angle_gamma   90.00
#
_symmetry.space_group_name_H-M   'P 1'
#
loop_
_entity.id
_entity.type
_entity.pdbx_description
1 polymer ?
#
loop_
_entity_poly.entity_id
_entity_poly.type
_entity_poly.pdbx_seq_one_letter_code
_entity_poly.pdbx_strand_id
1 'polypeptide(L)'
;MGDQRYVNDEDDQILNPNFRFIDHSVTADDVPVAEDSFRTGCDCADDEECMYSTCQCLDEMAPDSDEDEDDYGQSRKKRFAYHASGAKAGFLRSRILESGEPIYECHEGCNCSLQCPNRVVERGRTVPLQIFRTEDRGWGVRCPVNIKQGQFVDRYLGEIITSQEADRRRAEATISQRKDVYLFGLDKFSDPNSLDPLLAAAPLEVDGEWMSGPTRFINHSCDPNMRIFARVGDHADKHIHDLALFALRDIPAGEELTFDYQGKPGEVDKDELDNDAQDPSKIKDMTKCKCGAKNCRGFLW
;
A
#
# COMPACT_ATOMS: atom_id res chain seq x y z
N MET A 1 9.84 15.43 28.18
CA MET A 1 10.44 15.40 26.83
C MET A 1 9.28 15.19 25.87
N GLY A 2 8.99 16.17 25.01
CA GLY A 2 7.76 16.21 24.21
C GLY A 2 7.65 15.03 23.25
N ASP A 3 6.43 14.55 23.04
CA ASP A 3 6.07 13.47 22.12
C ASP A 3 6.48 13.88 20.68
N GLN A 4 7.65 13.43 20.25
CA GLN A 4 8.35 13.90 19.03
C GLN A 4 7.77 13.32 17.72
N ARG A 5 6.46 13.05 17.67
CA ARG A 5 5.81 12.38 16.53
C ARG A 5 5.76 13.22 15.26
N TYR A 6 5.79 14.54 15.40
CA TYR A 6 5.91 15.46 14.27
C TYR A 6 6.78 16.67 14.63
N VAL A 7 7.49 17.19 13.64
CA VAL A 7 8.42 18.33 13.77
C VAL A 7 8.09 19.38 12.71
N ASN A 8 8.01 20.64 13.10
CA ASN A 8 7.87 21.75 12.18
C ASN A 8 8.88 22.84 12.54
N ASP A 9 9.89 22.99 11.69
CA ASP A 9 10.92 24.02 11.81
C ASP A 9 10.82 25.05 10.66
N GLU A 10 9.79 24.95 9.80
CA GLU A 10 9.64 25.74 8.56
C GLU A 10 8.60 26.86 8.69
N ASP A 11 7.47 26.61 9.36
CA ASP A 11 6.36 27.56 9.50
C ASP A 11 5.54 27.34 10.78
N ASP A 12 4.51 28.17 11.00
CA ASP A 12 3.61 28.09 12.18
C ASP A 12 2.46 27.08 12.00
N GLN A 13 2.47 26.23 10.97
CA GLN A 13 1.39 25.28 10.72
C GLN A 13 1.42 24.12 11.72
N ILE A 14 0.23 23.69 12.12
CA ILE A 14 0.02 22.52 12.97
C ILE A 14 -0.83 21.49 12.22
N LEU A 15 -0.74 20.22 12.64
CA LEU A 15 -1.68 19.21 12.17
C LEU A 15 -3.11 19.61 12.56
N ASN A 16 -4.06 19.33 11.67
CA ASN A 16 -5.46 19.66 11.92
C ASN A 16 -5.93 18.97 13.21
N PRO A 17 -6.47 19.70 14.20
CA PRO A 17 -6.87 19.12 15.49
C PRO A 17 -8.00 18.08 15.38
N ASN A 18 -8.73 18.07 14.26
CA ASN A 18 -9.78 17.08 14.00
C ASN A 18 -9.24 15.78 13.38
N PHE A 19 -8.00 15.76 12.90
CA PHE A 19 -7.38 14.55 12.36
C PHE A 19 -7.08 13.54 13.47
N ARG A 20 -7.33 12.26 13.22
CA ARG A 20 -7.10 11.18 14.18
C ARG A 20 -6.16 10.12 13.63
N PHE A 21 -5.19 9.72 14.43
CA PHE A 21 -4.39 8.53 14.12
C PHE A 21 -5.17 7.26 14.45
N ILE A 22 -5.13 6.29 13.54
CA ILE A 22 -5.73 4.96 13.69
C ILE A 22 -4.68 3.88 13.41
N ASP A 23 -4.85 2.71 14.03
CA ASP A 23 -3.94 1.56 13.87
C ASP A 23 -4.50 0.51 12.89
N HIS A 24 -5.79 0.61 12.55
CA HIS A 24 -6.49 -0.23 11.58
C HIS A 24 -7.50 0.63 10.81
N SER A 25 -7.77 0.28 9.55
CA SER A 25 -8.82 0.92 8.76
C SER A 25 -10.21 0.64 9.36
N VAL A 26 -11.14 1.57 9.17
CA VAL A 26 -12.52 1.46 9.63
C VAL A 26 -13.40 1.24 8.41
N THR A 27 -14.20 0.18 8.42
CA THR A 27 -15.13 -0.13 7.32
C THR A 27 -16.45 0.59 7.53
N ALA A 28 -16.94 1.32 6.54
CA ALA A 28 -18.26 1.96 6.59
C ALA A 28 -19.39 0.92 6.54
N ASP A 29 -20.55 1.25 7.12
CA ASP A 29 -21.67 0.32 7.31
C ASP A 29 -22.25 -0.24 5.99
N ASP A 30 -22.12 0.49 4.88
CA ASP A 30 -22.64 0.13 3.56
C ASP A 30 -21.64 -0.69 2.71
N VAL A 31 -20.42 -0.91 3.22
CA VAL A 31 -19.40 -1.70 2.53
C VAL A 31 -19.68 -3.20 2.72
N PRO A 32 -19.81 -3.97 1.63
CA PRO A 32 -20.00 -5.41 1.73
C PRO A 32 -18.74 -6.08 2.29
N VAL A 33 -18.92 -6.96 3.26
CA VAL A 33 -17.85 -7.82 3.80
C VAL A 33 -18.16 -9.27 3.46
N ALA A 34 -17.11 -10.08 3.28
CA ALA A 34 -17.31 -11.50 3.02
C ALA A 34 -18.00 -12.17 4.22
N GLU A 35 -18.96 -13.07 3.92
CA GLU A 35 -19.61 -13.86 4.97
C GLU A 35 -18.60 -14.84 5.60
N ASP A 36 -18.77 -15.08 6.90
CA ASP A 36 -17.86 -15.94 7.67
C ASP A 36 -17.72 -17.36 7.11
N SER A 37 -18.73 -17.87 6.38
CA SER A 37 -18.68 -19.20 5.74
C SER A 37 -17.70 -19.31 4.58
N PHE A 38 -17.27 -18.19 3.99
CA PHE A 38 -16.26 -18.16 2.92
C PHE A 38 -14.85 -17.98 3.46
N ARG A 39 -14.70 -17.58 4.73
CA ARG A 39 -13.41 -17.36 5.37
C ARG A 39 -12.65 -18.66 5.52
N THR A 40 -11.43 -18.70 5.00
CA THR A 40 -10.57 -19.90 5.03
C THR A 40 -9.14 -19.49 5.32
N GLY A 41 -8.54 -20.08 6.36
CA GLY A 41 -7.12 -19.96 6.62
C GLY A 41 -6.39 -21.28 6.45
N CYS A 42 -5.05 -21.23 6.43
CA CYS A 42 -4.25 -22.43 6.22
C CYS A 42 -4.26 -23.39 7.42
N ASP A 43 -4.12 -24.69 7.15
CA ASP A 43 -3.98 -25.76 8.15
C ASP A 43 -2.53 -26.21 8.39
N CYS A 44 -1.56 -25.37 8.04
CA CYS A 44 -0.14 -25.64 8.21
C CYS A 44 0.19 -26.09 9.65
N ALA A 45 1.03 -27.13 9.76
CA ALA A 45 1.36 -27.74 11.05
C ALA A 45 2.26 -26.84 11.92
N ASP A 46 3.08 -26.01 11.28
CA ASP A 46 3.93 -25.01 11.92
C ASP A 46 4.11 -23.78 11.02
N ASP A 47 4.74 -22.74 11.58
CA ASP A 47 4.94 -21.46 10.94
C ASP A 47 5.85 -21.55 9.69
N GLU A 48 6.80 -22.48 9.64
CA GLU A 48 7.73 -22.58 8.51
C GLU A 48 7.06 -23.13 7.26
N GLU A 49 6.08 -24.02 7.43
CA GLU A 49 5.27 -24.60 6.35
C GLU A 49 4.54 -23.53 5.52
N CYS A 50 4.21 -22.38 6.13
CA CYS A 50 3.57 -21.25 5.47
C CYS A 50 4.45 -20.57 4.40
N MET A 51 5.74 -20.92 4.28
CA MET A 51 6.62 -20.38 3.25
C MET A 51 6.53 -21.13 1.91
N TYR A 52 5.92 -22.31 1.88
CA TYR A 52 5.99 -23.25 0.76
C TYR A 52 4.67 -23.34 0.00
N SER A 53 4.72 -23.81 -1.25
CA SER A 53 3.54 -23.95 -2.13
C SER A 53 2.44 -24.87 -1.61
N THR A 54 2.68 -25.60 -0.51
CA THR A 54 1.67 -26.44 0.18
C THR A 54 0.76 -25.64 1.11
N CYS A 55 1.11 -24.39 1.43
CA CYS A 55 0.26 -23.50 2.22
C CYS A 55 -0.90 -22.97 1.36
N GLN A 56 -2.14 -23.20 1.81
CA GLN A 56 -3.37 -22.79 1.11
C GLN A 56 -3.44 -21.27 0.85
N CYS A 57 -2.85 -20.44 1.73
CA CYS A 57 -2.78 -18.99 1.54
C CYS A 57 -1.95 -18.58 0.29
N LEU A 58 -1.17 -19.49 -0.30
CA LEU A 58 -0.32 -19.20 -1.46
C LEU A 58 -0.87 -19.83 -2.75
N ASP A 59 -2.09 -20.37 -2.74
CA ASP A 59 -2.67 -21.11 -3.87
C ASP A 59 -2.79 -20.25 -5.14
N GLU A 60 -3.06 -18.95 -4.96
CA GLU A 60 -3.25 -17.99 -6.05
C GLU A 60 -1.99 -17.20 -6.46
N MET A 61 -0.87 -17.36 -5.73
CA MET A 61 0.40 -16.76 -6.17
C MET A 61 0.88 -17.44 -7.44
N ALA A 62 1.53 -16.74 -8.38
CA ALA A 62 2.19 -17.43 -9.49
C ALA A 62 3.35 -18.30 -8.96
N PRO A 63 3.65 -19.46 -9.58
CA PRO A 63 4.90 -20.16 -9.29
C PRO A 63 6.10 -19.31 -9.74
N ASP A 64 7.18 -19.33 -8.97
CA ASP A 64 8.45 -18.71 -9.38
C ASP A 64 8.93 -19.39 -10.68
N SER A 65 9.39 -18.61 -11.66
CA SER A 65 9.95 -19.14 -12.90
C SER A 65 11.21 -19.97 -12.59
N ASP A 66 11.60 -20.84 -13.53
CA ASP A 66 12.82 -21.65 -13.41
C ASP A 66 14.11 -20.78 -13.52
N GLU A 67 13.99 -19.47 -13.73
CA GLU A 67 15.12 -18.53 -13.85
C GLU A 67 15.52 -17.89 -12.50
N ASP A 68 14.72 -18.05 -11.45
CA ASP A 68 15.01 -17.57 -10.08
C ASP A 68 15.87 -18.56 -9.26
N GLU A 69 16.61 -19.45 -9.94
CA GLU A 69 17.35 -20.59 -9.38
C GLU A 69 18.67 -20.18 -8.69
N ASP A 70 18.58 -19.80 -7.42
CA ASP A 70 19.75 -19.73 -6.52
C ASP A 70 19.93 -21.00 -5.65
N ASP A 71 19.10 -22.04 -5.78
CA ASP A 71 19.13 -23.22 -4.89
C ASP A 71 19.48 -24.53 -5.63
N TYR A 72 20.73 -24.95 -5.51
CA TYR A 72 21.23 -26.25 -5.92
C TYR A 72 20.66 -27.35 -4.99
N GLY A 73 19.46 -27.84 -5.25
CA GLY A 73 18.99 -29.06 -4.58
C GLY A 73 17.49 -29.33 -4.62
N GLN A 74 17.13 -30.60 -4.42
CA GLN A 74 15.77 -31.16 -4.35
C GLN A 74 14.98 -30.70 -3.09
N SER A 75 15.10 -29.42 -2.73
CA SER A 75 14.45 -28.76 -1.61
C SER A 75 13.03 -28.34 -1.98
N ARG A 76 12.08 -28.39 -1.04
CA ARG A 76 10.74 -27.83 -1.23
C ARG A 76 10.88 -26.35 -1.61
N LYS A 77 10.36 -25.91 -2.76
CA LYS A 77 10.52 -24.51 -3.23
C LYS A 77 9.66 -23.57 -2.36
N LYS A 78 10.28 -22.54 -1.78
CA LYS A 78 9.59 -21.50 -1.00
C LYS A 78 8.90 -20.52 -1.96
N ARG A 79 7.59 -20.34 -1.84
CA ARG A 79 6.75 -19.53 -2.75
C ARG A 79 6.33 -18.18 -2.18
N PHE A 80 6.27 -18.05 -0.86
CA PHE A 80 5.80 -16.83 -0.20
C PHE A 80 6.63 -15.57 -0.57
N ALA A 81 6.02 -14.40 -0.37
CA ALA A 81 6.52 -13.13 -0.92
C ALA A 81 7.82 -12.60 -0.28
N TYR A 82 8.29 -13.20 0.82
CA TYR A 82 9.42 -12.70 1.60
C TYR A 82 10.67 -13.57 1.48
N HIS A 83 11.83 -12.97 1.73
CA HIS A 83 13.06 -13.72 1.97
C HIS A 83 12.96 -14.42 3.33
N ALA A 84 13.28 -15.72 3.36
CA ALA A 84 13.13 -16.53 4.56
C ALA A 84 14.29 -16.40 5.57
N SER A 85 15.48 -16.05 5.11
CA SER A 85 16.69 -16.07 5.92
C SER A 85 17.73 -15.06 5.42
N GLY A 86 18.83 -14.94 6.17
CA GLY A 86 19.93 -14.04 5.84
C GLY A 86 19.64 -12.58 6.16
N ALA A 87 20.47 -11.68 5.64
CA ALA A 87 20.38 -10.24 5.90
C ALA A 87 19.10 -9.57 5.39
N LYS A 88 18.36 -10.25 4.49
CA LYS A 88 17.08 -9.78 3.94
C LYS A 88 15.87 -10.49 4.54
N ALA A 89 16.02 -11.32 5.58
CA ALA A 89 14.91 -12.07 6.16
C ALA A 89 13.72 -11.15 6.52
N GLY A 90 12.53 -11.50 6.04
CA GLY A 90 11.30 -10.71 6.21
C GLY A 90 11.15 -9.53 5.24
N PHE A 91 12.11 -9.27 4.36
CA PHE A 91 11.96 -8.29 3.28
C PHE A 91 11.32 -8.93 2.06
N LEU A 92 10.56 -8.13 1.32
CA LEU A 92 9.90 -8.52 0.08
C LEU A 92 10.93 -8.95 -0.96
N ARG A 93 10.67 -10.07 -1.64
CA ARG A 93 11.54 -10.61 -2.69
C ARG A 93 11.58 -9.68 -3.89
N SER A 94 12.73 -9.63 -4.58
CA SER A 94 12.92 -8.84 -5.80
C SER A 94 11.85 -9.13 -6.86
N ARG A 95 11.49 -10.40 -7.07
CA ARG A 95 10.42 -10.79 -8.00
C ARG A 95 9.12 -10.03 -7.74
N ILE A 96 8.65 -10.02 -6.49
CA ILE A 96 7.41 -9.32 -6.11
C ILE A 96 7.59 -7.81 -6.21
N LEU A 97 8.72 -7.28 -5.76
CA LEU A 97 9.05 -5.84 -5.87
C LEU A 97 8.98 -5.34 -7.33
N GLU A 98 9.48 -6.15 -8.26
CA GLU A 98 9.56 -5.83 -9.68
C GLU A 98 8.22 -6.03 -10.37
N SER A 99 7.53 -7.16 -10.14
CA SER A 99 6.28 -7.50 -10.83
C SER A 99 5.06 -6.74 -10.32
N GLY A 100 5.06 -6.29 -9.05
CA GLY A 100 3.87 -5.66 -8.47
C GLY A 100 2.71 -6.64 -8.26
N GLU A 101 3.00 -7.94 -8.22
CA GLU A 101 2.01 -8.97 -7.87
C GLU A 101 1.46 -8.74 -6.45
N PRO A 102 0.20 -9.14 -6.19
CA PRO A 102 -0.34 -9.10 -4.84
C PRO A 102 0.45 -10.00 -3.88
N ILE A 103 0.48 -9.58 -2.63
CA ILE A 103 1.08 -10.33 -1.53
C ILE A 103 -0.03 -11.11 -0.83
N TYR A 104 0.08 -12.43 -0.78
CA TYR A 104 -0.84 -13.26 -0.01
C TYR A 104 -0.19 -13.67 1.31
N GLU A 105 -0.75 -13.18 2.41
CA GLU A 105 -0.29 -13.47 3.76
C GLU A 105 -1.24 -14.42 4.49
N CYS A 106 -0.72 -15.06 5.54
CA CYS A 106 -1.58 -15.67 6.53
C CYS A 106 -2.35 -14.59 7.31
N HIS A 107 -3.42 -15.00 7.97
CA HIS A 107 -4.35 -14.14 8.70
C HIS A 107 -4.96 -14.90 9.88
N GLU A 108 -5.84 -14.26 10.66
CA GLU A 108 -6.42 -14.80 11.90
C GLU A 108 -7.08 -16.19 11.77
N GLY A 109 -7.56 -16.57 10.58
CA GLY A 109 -8.15 -17.88 10.31
C GLY A 109 -7.15 -19.02 10.14
N CYS A 110 -5.85 -18.72 10.03
CA CYS A 110 -4.80 -19.71 9.83
C CYS A 110 -4.35 -20.35 11.15
N ASN A 111 -3.92 -21.61 11.09
CA ASN A 111 -3.39 -22.36 12.24
C ASN A 111 -1.99 -21.92 12.71
N CYS A 112 -1.29 -21.11 11.90
CA CYS A 112 0.04 -20.58 12.24
C CYS A 112 -0.02 -19.39 13.21
N SER A 113 1.07 -19.15 13.94
CA SER A 113 1.16 -18.09 14.95
C SER A 113 1.43 -16.71 14.34
N LEU A 114 1.39 -15.66 15.16
CA LEU A 114 1.81 -14.30 14.74
C LEU A 114 3.30 -14.20 14.37
N GLN A 115 4.12 -15.20 14.73
CA GLN A 115 5.52 -15.30 14.31
C GLN A 115 5.68 -15.92 12.92
N CYS A 116 4.58 -16.33 12.28
CA CYS A 116 4.59 -16.87 10.93
C CYS A 116 5.36 -15.93 9.98
N PRO A 117 6.35 -16.44 9.22
CA PRO A 117 7.15 -15.63 8.30
C PRO A 117 6.29 -14.97 7.21
N ASN A 118 5.06 -15.47 6.97
CA ASN A 118 4.09 -14.93 6.01
C ASN A 118 3.01 -14.03 6.67
N ARG A 119 3.36 -13.26 7.71
CA ARG A 119 2.49 -12.28 8.42
C ARG A 119 3.21 -10.94 8.66
N VAL A 120 4.07 -10.51 7.74
CA VAL A 120 4.87 -9.28 7.86
C VAL A 120 4.01 -8.03 7.91
N VAL A 121 3.03 -7.88 7.00
CA VAL A 121 2.14 -6.71 6.95
C VAL A 121 1.15 -6.74 8.11
N GLU A 122 0.60 -7.92 8.44
CA GLU A 122 -0.32 -8.10 9.57
C GLU A 122 0.29 -7.65 10.91
N ARG A 123 1.59 -7.90 11.12
CA ARG A 123 2.31 -7.45 12.33
C ARG A 123 2.44 -5.94 12.47
N GLY A 124 2.15 -5.19 11.41
CA GLY A 124 2.18 -3.73 11.41
C GLY A 124 3.60 -3.15 11.38
N ARG A 125 3.65 -1.82 11.44
CA ARG A 125 4.89 -1.03 11.31
C ARG A 125 5.93 -1.42 12.36
N THR A 126 7.15 -1.70 11.89
CA THR A 126 8.32 -2.02 12.72
C THR A 126 9.40 -0.93 12.74
N VAL A 127 9.24 0.13 11.94
CA VAL A 127 10.17 1.26 11.86
C VAL A 127 9.57 2.51 12.48
N PRO A 128 10.36 3.34 13.21
CA PRO A 128 9.88 4.65 13.64
C PRO A 128 9.67 5.55 12.42
N LEU A 129 8.62 6.37 12.43
CA LEU A 129 8.40 7.42 11.43
C LEU A 129 8.27 8.78 12.12
N GLN A 130 8.76 9.81 11.46
CA GLN A 130 8.63 11.19 11.87
C GLN A 130 7.91 11.97 10.77
N ILE A 131 6.78 12.56 11.12
CA ILE A 131 6.12 13.53 10.26
C ILE A 131 6.90 14.84 10.37
N PHE A 132 7.20 15.49 9.25
CA PHE A 132 7.93 16.75 9.26
C PHE A 132 7.34 17.75 8.28
N ARG A 133 7.57 19.04 8.50
CA ARG A 133 7.19 20.08 7.54
C ARG A 133 8.26 20.18 6.46
N THR A 134 7.85 20.09 5.20
CA THR A 134 8.71 20.32 4.04
C THR A 134 8.69 21.80 3.66
N GLU A 135 9.72 22.25 2.94
CA GLU A 135 9.84 23.65 2.49
C GLU A 135 8.69 24.10 1.56
N ASP A 136 8.15 23.18 0.73
CA ASP A 136 7.32 23.58 -0.42
C ASP A 136 6.09 22.70 -0.75
N ARG A 137 5.94 21.56 -0.08
CA ARG A 137 4.89 20.54 -0.33
C ARG A 137 3.96 20.30 0.86
N GLY A 138 4.21 20.97 1.98
CA GLY A 138 3.42 20.82 3.21
C GLY A 138 4.01 19.77 4.12
N TRP A 139 3.19 18.92 4.73
CA TRP A 139 3.70 17.84 5.58
C TRP A 139 4.31 16.72 4.73
N GLY A 140 5.35 16.08 5.26
CA GLY A 140 6.07 14.95 4.69
C GLY A 140 6.36 13.92 5.78
N VAL A 141 6.92 12.77 5.39
CA VAL A 141 7.34 11.72 6.33
C VAL A 141 8.79 11.35 6.04
N ARG A 142 9.57 11.15 7.10
CA ARG A 142 10.92 10.57 7.02
C ARG A 142 11.12 9.51 8.09
N CYS A 143 12.10 8.64 7.89
CA CYS A 143 12.48 7.64 8.88
C CYS A 143 13.79 8.05 9.56
N PRO A 144 13.91 8.09 10.90
CA PRO A 144 15.16 8.42 11.59
C PRO A 144 16.17 7.27 11.57
N VAL A 145 15.83 6.12 11.00
CA VAL A 145 16.73 4.97 10.79
C VAL A 145 16.75 4.58 9.31
N ASN A 146 17.78 3.85 8.90
CA ASN A 146 17.87 3.35 7.52
C ASN A 146 16.77 2.32 7.26
N ILE A 147 16.13 2.39 6.09
CA ILE A 147 15.20 1.39 5.57
C ILE A 147 15.89 0.66 4.41
N LYS A 148 15.78 -0.66 4.37
CA LYS A 148 16.35 -1.48 3.30
C LYS A 148 15.38 -1.71 2.16
N GLN A 149 15.89 -1.93 0.95
CA GLN A 149 15.07 -2.37 -0.18
C GLN A 149 14.25 -3.61 0.20
N GLY A 150 12.95 -3.59 -0.12
CA GLY A 150 12.01 -4.65 0.21
C GLY A 150 11.50 -4.62 1.66
N GLN A 151 11.95 -3.69 2.50
CA GLN A 151 11.45 -3.58 3.85
C GLN A 151 10.04 -2.96 3.87
N PHE A 152 9.14 -3.60 4.62
CA PHE A 152 7.81 -3.06 4.92
C PHE A 152 7.93 -1.81 5.79
N VAL A 153 7.22 -0.74 5.42
CA VAL A 153 7.22 0.53 6.16
C VAL A 153 5.98 0.62 7.04
N ASP A 154 4.81 0.68 6.43
CA ASP A 154 3.50 0.75 7.11
C ASP A 154 2.37 0.56 6.07
N ARG A 155 1.12 0.49 6.50
CA ARG A 155 -0.06 0.49 5.61
C ARG A 155 -0.59 1.90 5.36
N TYR A 156 -1.24 2.12 4.23
CA TYR A 156 -2.16 3.24 4.06
C TYR A 156 -3.49 2.87 4.69
N LEU A 157 -3.93 3.67 5.67
CA LEU A 157 -5.14 3.41 6.46
C LEU A 157 -6.16 4.52 6.23
N GLY A 158 -7.43 4.24 6.53
CA GLY A 158 -8.49 5.22 6.44
C GLY A 158 -9.85 4.61 6.71
N GLU A 159 -10.89 5.34 6.33
CA GLU A 159 -12.23 4.81 6.23
C GLU A 159 -12.40 4.10 4.88
N ILE A 160 -12.73 2.81 4.88
CA ILE A 160 -13.08 2.07 3.66
C ILE A 160 -14.52 2.44 3.30
N ILE A 161 -14.71 2.97 2.11
CA ILE A 161 -15.99 3.49 1.62
C ILE A 161 -16.32 2.94 0.23
N THR A 162 -17.60 2.98 -0.12
CA THR A 162 -18.07 2.62 -1.46
C THR A 162 -17.66 3.65 -2.50
N SER A 163 -17.50 3.24 -3.77
CA SER A 163 -17.23 4.16 -4.89
C SER A 163 -18.28 5.29 -4.98
N GLN A 164 -19.55 5.00 -4.68
CA GLN A 164 -20.62 6.01 -4.65
C GLN A 164 -20.40 7.07 -3.56
N GLU A 165 -19.97 6.65 -2.37
CA GLU A 165 -19.65 7.57 -1.27
C GLU A 165 -18.38 8.38 -1.59
N ALA A 166 -17.38 7.76 -2.21
CA ALA A 166 -16.19 8.46 -2.69
C ALA A 166 -16.55 9.57 -3.69
N ASP A 167 -17.38 9.27 -4.69
CA ASP A 167 -17.86 10.25 -5.68
C ASP A 167 -18.66 11.38 -5.03
N ARG A 168 -19.53 11.06 -4.06
CA ARG A 168 -20.25 12.07 -3.28
C ARG A 168 -19.28 13.00 -2.55
N ARG A 169 -18.26 12.44 -1.88
CA ARG A 169 -17.23 13.22 -1.16
C ARG A 169 -16.36 14.05 -2.10
N ARG A 170 -16.02 13.55 -3.29
CA ARG A 170 -15.31 14.31 -4.34
C ARG A 170 -16.14 15.51 -4.80
N ALA A 171 -17.43 15.31 -5.05
CA ALA A 171 -18.34 16.36 -5.52
C ALA A 171 -18.60 17.45 -4.45
N GLU A 172 -18.61 17.09 -3.17
CA GLU A 172 -18.82 18.03 -2.05
C GLU A 172 -17.56 18.78 -1.64
N ALA A 173 -16.37 18.21 -1.91
CA ALA A 173 -15.12 18.86 -1.58
C ALA A 173 -15.01 20.18 -2.35
N THR A 174 -14.72 21.27 -1.64
CA THR A 174 -14.35 22.51 -2.32
C THR A 174 -13.10 22.25 -3.15
N ILE A 175 -12.95 22.84 -4.34
CA ILE A 175 -11.77 22.66 -5.22
C ILE A 175 -10.43 22.82 -4.46
N SER A 176 -10.40 23.66 -3.42
CA SER A 176 -9.23 23.86 -2.55
C SER A 176 -8.94 22.74 -1.54
N GLN A 177 -9.91 21.87 -1.24
CA GLN A 177 -9.80 20.79 -0.24
C GLN A 177 -9.14 19.51 -0.78
N ARG A 178 -8.89 19.41 -2.10
CA ARG A 178 -8.08 18.36 -2.74
C ARG A 178 -8.37 16.94 -2.23
N LYS A 179 -9.65 16.54 -2.27
CA LYS A 179 -10.13 15.23 -1.79
C LYS A 179 -9.38 14.05 -2.41
N ASP A 180 -9.07 14.14 -3.70
CA ASP A 180 -8.40 13.08 -4.48
C ASP A 180 -7.00 12.73 -3.97
N VAL A 181 -6.38 13.57 -3.13
CA VAL A 181 -5.07 13.28 -2.52
C VAL A 181 -5.16 12.20 -1.43
N TYR A 182 -6.34 12.00 -0.83
CA TYR A 182 -6.51 11.13 0.33
C TYR A 182 -7.30 9.85 0.04
N LEU A 183 -7.82 9.72 -1.18
CA LEU A 183 -8.60 8.58 -1.64
C LEU A 183 -7.70 7.62 -2.42
N PHE A 184 -7.68 6.36 -2.02
CA PHE A 184 -6.94 5.29 -2.71
C PHE A 184 -7.87 4.14 -3.05
N GLY A 185 -7.92 3.77 -4.34
CA GLY A 185 -8.70 2.63 -4.81
C GLY A 185 -8.18 1.30 -4.29
N LEU A 186 -9.12 0.39 -3.99
CA LEU A 186 -8.89 -1.02 -3.70
C LEU A 186 -9.22 -1.85 -4.95
N ASP A 187 -8.51 -1.57 -6.05
CA ASP A 187 -8.85 -2.01 -7.40
C ASP A 187 -7.96 -3.13 -7.94
N LYS A 188 -7.00 -3.64 -7.15
CA LYS A 188 -6.03 -4.64 -7.62
C LYS A 188 -6.68 -5.91 -8.17
N PHE A 189 -7.84 -6.26 -7.64
CA PHE A 189 -8.60 -7.46 -8.02
C PHE A 189 -9.92 -7.14 -8.72
N SER A 190 -10.15 -5.87 -9.08
CA SER A 190 -11.37 -5.48 -9.78
C SER A 190 -11.37 -6.07 -11.19
N ASP A 191 -12.37 -6.89 -11.48
CA ASP A 191 -12.60 -7.45 -12.79
C ASP A 191 -14.12 -7.49 -13.04
N PRO A 192 -14.65 -6.63 -13.94
CA PRO A 192 -16.08 -6.61 -14.28
C PRO A 192 -16.62 -7.94 -14.78
N ASN A 193 -15.76 -8.88 -15.19
CA ASN A 193 -16.13 -10.22 -15.66
C ASN A 193 -15.94 -11.31 -14.58
N SER A 194 -15.54 -10.93 -13.36
CA SER A 194 -15.36 -11.88 -12.26
C SER A 194 -16.68 -12.58 -11.93
N LEU A 195 -16.58 -13.87 -11.58
CA LEU A 195 -17.71 -14.62 -11.04
C LEU A 195 -18.01 -14.25 -9.59
N ASP A 196 -17.06 -13.60 -8.90
CA ASP A 196 -17.26 -13.05 -7.57
C ASP A 196 -17.93 -11.67 -7.68
N PRO A 197 -19.18 -11.50 -7.19
CA PRO A 197 -19.88 -10.23 -7.25
C PRO A 197 -19.15 -9.07 -6.55
N LEU A 198 -18.33 -9.36 -5.53
CA LEU A 198 -17.56 -8.34 -4.81
C LEU A 198 -16.43 -7.78 -5.68
N LEU A 199 -15.84 -8.61 -6.55
CA LEU A 199 -14.77 -8.21 -7.47
C LEU A 199 -15.30 -7.64 -8.79
N ALA A 200 -16.52 -8.00 -9.19
CA ALA A 200 -17.20 -7.45 -10.36
C ALA A 200 -17.84 -6.08 -10.10
N ALA A 201 -18.06 -5.71 -8.84
CA ALA A 201 -18.54 -4.39 -8.46
C ALA A 201 -17.47 -3.31 -8.66
N ALA A 202 -17.89 -2.04 -8.64
CA ALA A 202 -16.94 -0.93 -8.62
C ALA A 202 -16.03 -1.04 -7.37
N PRO A 203 -14.71 -0.81 -7.51
CA PRO A 203 -13.78 -0.91 -6.40
C PRO A 203 -14.17 0.00 -5.24
N LEU A 204 -13.86 -0.46 -4.04
CA LEU A 204 -13.94 0.36 -2.84
C LEU A 204 -12.75 1.31 -2.78
N GLU A 205 -12.81 2.30 -1.88
CA GLU A 205 -11.73 3.26 -1.70
C GLU A 205 -11.41 3.43 -0.20
N VAL A 206 -10.14 3.74 0.11
CA VAL A 206 -9.70 4.12 1.46
C VAL A 206 -9.58 5.65 1.52
N ASP A 207 -10.39 6.27 2.36
CA ASP A 207 -10.35 7.72 2.63
C ASP A 207 -9.57 8.03 3.91
N GLY A 208 -8.37 8.59 3.72
CA GLY A 208 -7.48 8.97 4.81
C GLY A 208 -7.64 10.41 5.30
N GLU A 209 -8.61 11.19 4.83
CA GLU A 209 -8.63 12.65 5.05
C GLU A 209 -8.63 13.02 6.54
N TRP A 210 -9.51 12.41 7.33
CA TRP A 210 -9.75 12.75 8.74
C TRP A 210 -9.26 11.69 9.73
N MET A 211 -9.01 10.47 9.27
CA MET A 211 -8.44 9.40 10.08
C MET A 211 -7.51 8.54 9.24
N SER A 212 -6.26 8.35 9.67
CA SER A 212 -5.28 7.52 8.95
C SER A 212 -4.04 7.23 9.83
N GLY A 213 -3.10 6.44 9.29
CA GLY A 213 -1.76 6.30 9.83
C GLY A 213 -0.83 7.46 9.42
N PRO A 214 0.46 7.40 9.77
CA PRO A 214 1.46 8.37 9.33
C PRO A 214 1.61 8.45 7.81
N THR A 215 1.30 7.36 7.10
CA THR A 215 1.46 7.22 5.65
C THR A 215 0.62 8.20 4.82
N ARG A 216 -0.47 8.72 5.38
CA ARG A 216 -1.25 9.83 4.80
C ARG A 216 -0.42 11.06 4.44
N PHE A 217 0.66 11.30 5.18
CA PHE A 217 1.51 12.49 5.01
C PHE A 217 2.69 12.25 4.07
N ILE A 218 2.82 11.05 3.49
CA ILE A 218 3.89 10.74 2.55
C ILE A 218 3.58 11.45 1.24
N ASN A 219 4.52 12.26 0.75
CA ASN A 219 4.33 13.02 -0.48
C ASN A 219 4.48 12.17 -1.74
N HIS A 220 3.90 12.67 -2.83
CA HIS A 220 4.11 12.15 -4.17
C HIS A 220 5.55 12.39 -4.67
N SER A 221 6.09 11.40 -5.40
CA SER A 221 7.22 11.58 -6.31
C SER A 221 7.05 10.81 -7.61
N CYS A 222 7.48 11.40 -8.74
CA CYS A 222 7.58 10.69 -10.03
C CYS A 222 8.81 9.78 -10.13
N ASP A 223 9.73 9.87 -9.16
CA ASP A 223 10.84 8.94 -8.93
C ASP A 223 10.82 8.54 -7.44
N PRO A 224 9.86 7.68 -7.05
CA PRO A 224 9.61 7.38 -5.65
C PRO A 224 10.63 6.41 -5.06
N ASN A 225 10.77 6.43 -3.73
CA ASN A 225 11.54 5.43 -2.99
C ASN A 225 10.68 4.32 -2.36
N MET A 226 9.36 4.41 -2.46
CA MET A 226 8.41 3.38 -2.02
C MET A 226 7.32 3.12 -3.06
N ARG A 227 6.63 1.98 -2.90
CA ARG A 227 5.46 1.59 -3.68
C ARG A 227 4.42 0.93 -2.78
N ILE A 228 3.14 1.09 -3.13
CA ILE A 228 2.03 0.35 -2.52
C ILE A 228 1.91 -1.03 -3.17
N PHE A 229 1.74 -2.05 -2.35
CA PHE A 229 1.40 -3.41 -2.75
C PHE A 229 0.07 -3.80 -2.12
N ALA A 230 -0.79 -4.45 -2.89
CA ALA A 230 -1.99 -5.07 -2.34
C ALA A 230 -1.58 -6.28 -1.49
N ARG A 231 -1.97 -6.28 -0.21
CA ARG A 231 -1.81 -7.45 0.65
C ARG A 231 -3.17 -8.05 0.96
N VAL A 232 -3.31 -9.34 0.70
CA VAL A 232 -4.50 -10.13 0.97
C VAL A 232 -4.22 -11.00 2.18
N GLY A 233 -5.10 -10.93 3.18
CA GLY A 233 -5.14 -11.90 4.28
C GLY A 233 -6.06 -13.05 3.89
N ASP A 234 -7.34 -12.92 4.22
CA ASP A 234 -8.36 -13.88 3.77
C ASP A 234 -8.65 -13.68 2.28
N HIS A 235 -8.70 -14.77 1.51
CA HIS A 235 -8.99 -14.72 0.07
C HIS A 235 -10.40 -14.21 -0.24
N ALA A 236 -11.33 -14.31 0.71
CA ALA A 236 -12.67 -13.76 0.57
C ALA A 236 -12.69 -12.22 0.69
N ASP A 237 -11.65 -11.62 1.28
CA ASP A 237 -11.55 -10.17 1.54
C ASP A 237 -10.66 -9.45 0.51
N LYS A 238 -10.47 -10.01 -0.70
CA LYS A 238 -9.65 -9.39 -1.75
C LYS A 238 -10.13 -8.01 -2.19
N HIS A 239 -11.44 -7.76 -2.19
CA HIS A 239 -12.03 -6.46 -2.53
C HIS A 239 -11.73 -5.38 -1.47
N ILE A 240 -11.29 -5.78 -0.28
CA ILE A 240 -10.86 -4.89 0.82
C ILE A 240 -9.40 -5.12 1.20
N HIS A 241 -8.56 -5.49 0.22
CA HIS A 241 -7.15 -5.76 0.45
C HIS A 241 -6.43 -4.58 1.14
N ASP A 242 -5.39 -4.88 1.93
CA ASP A 242 -4.54 -3.87 2.54
C ASP A 242 -3.72 -3.12 1.47
N LEU A 243 -3.43 -1.84 1.71
CA LEU A 243 -2.48 -1.04 0.92
C LEU A 243 -1.15 -0.94 1.66
N ALA A 244 -0.22 -1.87 1.40
CA ALA A 244 1.03 -1.99 2.14
C ALA A 244 2.19 -1.25 1.44
N LEU A 245 2.86 -0.32 2.12
CA LEU A 245 4.00 0.39 1.55
C LEU A 245 5.32 -0.34 1.82
N PHE A 246 6.05 -0.63 0.74
CA PHE A 246 7.39 -1.23 0.77
C PHE A 246 8.42 -0.31 0.11
N ALA A 247 9.65 -0.34 0.63
CA ALA A 247 10.76 0.41 0.05
C ALA A 247 11.26 -0.23 -1.26
N LEU A 248 11.36 0.57 -2.33
CA LEU A 248 11.84 0.15 -3.65
C LEU A 248 13.37 0.09 -3.73
N ARG A 249 14.06 0.77 -2.82
CA ARG A 249 15.53 0.82 -2.71
C ARG A 249 15.92 1.04 -1.25
N ASP A 250 17.22 0.98 -0.97
CA ASP A 250 17.72 1.45 0.32
C ASP A 250 17.42 2.95 0.49
N ILE A 251 16.89 3.33 1.67
CA ILE A 251 16.52 4.68 2.05
C ILE A 251 17.34 5.06 3.30
N PRO A 252 18.32 5.97 3.18
CA PRO A 252 19.07 6.49 4.31
C PRO A 252 18.18 7.20 5.34
N ALA A 253 18.60 7.14 6.61
CA ALA A 253 17.96 7.87 7.69
C ALA A 253 17.84 9.37 7.36
N GLY A 254 16.65 9.93 7.59
CA GLY A 254 16.35 11.34 7.34
C GLY A 254 15.90 11.66 5.92
N GLU A 255 16.04 10.75 4.95
CA GLU A 255 15.48 10.94 3.61
C GLU A 255 13.94 10.95 3.66
N GLU A 256 13.33 11.85 2.90
CA GLU A 256 11.88 11.92 2.75
C GLU A 256 11.36 10.66 2.06
N LEU A 257 10.36 10.03 2.66
CA LEU A 257 9.63 8.92 2.08
C LEU A 257 8.65 9.47 1.04
N THR A 258 8.59 8.84 -0.13
CA THR A 258 7.70 9.23 -1.23
C THR A 258 7.21 8.00 -2.01
N PHE A 259 6.00 8.08 -2.58
CA PHE A 259 5.46 7.08 -3.50
C PHE A 259 4.76 7.74 -4.68
N ASP A 260 4.49 6.97 -5.74
CA ASP A 260 3.71 7.46 -6.87
C ASP A 260 2.21 7.32 -6.57
N TYR A 261 1.45 8.43 -6.55
CA TYR A 261 0.03 8.42 -6.21
C TYR A 261 -0.81 7.74 -7.29
N GLN A 262 -0.32 7.67 -8.52
CA GLN A 262 -1.04 7.04 -9.63
C GLN A 262 -0.81 5.52 -9.69
N GLY A 263 0.12 4.98 -8.89
CA GLY A 263 0.23 3.53 -8.65
C GLY A 263 0.53 2.61 -9.84
N LYS A 264 0.65 3.10 -11.08
CA LYS A 264 0.77 2.26 -12.29
C LYS A 264 2.18 2.26 -12.90
N PRO A 265 3.15 1.50 -12.37
CA PRO A 265 4.33 1.12 -13.12
C PRO A 265 3.95 0.00 -14.11
N GLY A 266 3.92 0.32 -15.41
CA GLY A 266 3.87 -0.70 -16.49
C GLY A 266 2.49 -1.08 -17.02
N GLU A 267 1.38 -0.69 -16.36
CA GLU A 267 0.00 -0.95 -16.80
C GLU A 267 -0.76 0.33 -17.15
N VAL A 268 -0.09 1.26 -17.80
CA VAL A 268 -0.81 2.24 -18.62
C VAL A 268 -0.38 1.94 -20.03
N ASP A 269 -1.31 1.37 -20.80
CA ASP A 269 -1.31 1.64 -22.22
C ASP A 269 -1.19 3.15 -22.34
N LYS A 270 -0.21 3.65 -23.10
CA LYS A 270 0.04 5.10 -23.18
C LYS A 270 -1.19 5.87 -23.71
N ASP A 271 -2.16 5.12 -24.22
CA ASP A 271 -3.44 5.55 -24.75
C ASP A 271 -4.56 5.63 -23.69
N GLU A 272 -4.37 5.10 -22.46
CA GLU A 272 -5.32 5.13 -21.33
C GLU A 272 -4.86 5.97 -20.12
N LEU A 273 -3.73 6.69 -20.22
CA LEU A 273 -3.55 7.86 -19.36
C LEU A 273 -4.68 8.81 -19.74
N ASP A 274 -5.60 9.09 -18.81
CA ASP A 274 -6.54 10.19 -18.98
C ASP A 274 -5.72 11.39 -19.47
N ASN A 275 -5.94 11.77 -20.73
CA ASN A 275 -5.18 12.78 -21.44
C ASN A 275 -5.46 14.18 -20.88
N ASP A 276 -5.87 14.28 -19.61
CA ASP A 276 -6.24 15.45 -18.87
C ASP A 276 -5.04 16.37 -18.67
N ALA A 277 -3.83 15.80 -18.54
CA ALA A 277 -2.57 16.54 -18.56
C ALA A 277 -2.24 17.15 -19.95
N GLN A 278 -2.84 16.63 -21.02
CA GLN A 278 -2.71 17.14 -22.39
C GLN A 278 -3.92 17.99 -22.82
N ASP A 279 -5.05 17.91 -22.12
CA ASP A 279 -6.25 18.70 -22.34
C ASP A 279 -6.12 20.07 -21.66
N PRO A 280 -5.92 21.16 -22.42
CA PRO A 280 -5.73 22.51 -21.86
C PRO A 280 -6.93 23.00 -21.04
N SER A 281 -8.10 22.38 -21.20
CA SER A 281 -9.32 22.73 -20.45
C SER A 281 -9.33 22.18 -19.03
N LYS A 282 -8.60 21.07 -18.77
CA LYS A 282 -8.53 20.39 -17.46
C LYS A 282 -7.29 20.75 -16.64
N ILE A 283 -6.23 21.27 -17.27
CA ILE A 283 -5.00 21.73 -16.61
C ILE A 283 -5.25 22.76 -15.49
N LYS A 284 -6.32 23.57 -15.58
CA LYS A 284 -6.61 24.63 -14.59
C LYS A 284 -6.89 24.10 -13.19
N ASP A 285 -7.39 22.87 -13.09
CA ASP A 285 -7.80 22.25 -11.82
C ASP A 285 -6.75 21.25 -11.29
N MET A 286 -5.64 21.06 -12.02
CA MET A 286 -4.57 20.13 -11.65
C MET A 286 -3.54 20.75 -10.71
N THR A 287 -3.10 19.97 -9.72
CA THR A 287 -2.04 20.41 -8.80
C THR A 287 -0.67 20.16 -9.41
N LYS A 288 0.14 21.23 -9.52
CA LYS A 288 1.53 21.13 -9.97
C LYS A 288 2.35 20.25 -9.04
N CYS A 289 3.07 19.30 -9.63
CA CYS A 289 4.02 18.46 -8.93
C CYS A 289 5.31 19.24 -8.62
N LYS A 290 5.81 19.06 -7.40
CA LYS A 290 7.08 19.66 -6.92
C LYS A 290 8.06 18.62 -6.40
N CYS A 291 8.01 17.39 -6.92
CA CYS A 291 8.85 16.30 -6.42
C CYS A 291 10.36 16.46 -6.69
N GLY A 292 10.75 17.39 -7.58
CA GLY A 292 12.15 17.62 -7.94
C GLY A 292 12.79 16.53 -8.81
N ALA A 293 12.06 15.46 -9.15
CA ALA A 293 12.56 14.38 -9.99
C ALA A 293 12.81 14.86 -11.43
N LYS A 294 13.88 14.35 -12.06
CA LYS A 294 14.24 14.73 -13.46
C LYS A 294 13.21 14.27 -14.48
N ASN A 295 12.50 13.19 -14.18
CA ASN A 295 11.43 12.58 -14.97
C ASN A 295 10.03 13.01 -14.48
N CYS A 296 9.91 14.17 -13.82
CA CYS A 296 8.63 14.66 -13.29
C CYS A 296 7.57 14.82 -14.40
N ARG A 297 6.36 14.32 -14.14
CA ARG A 297 5.19 14.43 -15.05
C ARG A 297 4.52 15.81 -15.04
N GLY A 298 4.93 16.69 -14.14
CA GLY A 298 4.46 18.08 -14.04
C GLY A 298 3.26 18.29 -13.12
N PHE A 299 2.39 17.28 -12.99
CA PHE A 299 1.19 17.31 -12.12
C PHE A 299 1.10 16.04 -11.26
N LEU A 300 0.32 16.09 -10.18
CA LEU A 300 0.20 14.99 -9.22
C LEU A 300 -0.68 13.83 -9.72
N TRP A 301 -1.77 14.15 -10.39
CA TRP A 301 -2.70 13.26 -11.10
C TRP A 301 -2.63 13.61 -12.58
#